data_AF-A0A531KN99-F1
#
_entry.id   AF-A0A531KN99-F1
#
_cell.length_a   1.000
_cell.length_b   1.000
_cell.length_c   1.000
_cell.angle_alpha   90.00
_cell.angle_beta   90.00
_cell.angle_gamma   90.00
#
_symmetry.space_group_name_H-M   'P 1'
#
loop_
_entity.id
_entity.type
_entity.pdbx_description
1 polymer ?
#
loop_
_entity_poly.entity_id
_entity_poly.type
_entity_poly.pdbx_seq_one_letter_code
_entity_poly.pdbx_strand_id
1 'polypeptide(L)'
;MTDADGDGIDTLNVGGGWRIVGVGDFLGNGRQQPLYWGSGGTIKKGTLSNGVWQGSGSSFGINCPSEHYSGAGTCVFADVNGDGAADIFRYNGINVTTGLWLSTGIGFKRYDISSMSGTTAVLRDFDNDGRLDVITIGGTLTSLPDRTGAVRVFSLQPSSTAYAPVQFTLPVAMHAGTLSGDFNGDGLPDFTKYDHMLIS
;
A
#
# COMPACT_ATOMS: atom_id res chain seq x y z
N MET A 1 15.88 -1.11 22.55
CA MET A 1 16.32 0.04 21.75
C MET A 1 16.53 -0.44 20.33
N THR A 2 16.12 0.34 19.33
CA THR A 2 16.40 0.09 17.90
C THR A 2 17.83 0.47 17.50
N ASP A 3 18.60 0.99 18.46
CA ASP A 3 20.00 1.31 18.38
C ASP A 3 20.67 0.46 19.48
N ALA A 4 21.39 -0.59 19.08
CA ALA A 4 21.91 -1.59 20.01
C ALA A 4 23.26 -1.20 20.62
N ASP A 5 24.00 -0.35 19.93
CA ASP A 5 25.33 0.17 20.23
C ASP A 5 25.33 1.63 20.69
N GLY A 6 24.21 2.34 20.54
CA GLY A 6 23.96 3.66 21.14
C GLY A 6 24.58 4.83 20.37
N ASP A 7 24.95 4.64 19.10
CA ASP A 7 25.61 5.65 18.28
C ASP A 7 24.66 6.41 17.34
N GLY A 8 23.39 5.99 17.29
CA GLY A 8 22.36 6.56 16.44
C GLY A 8 22.51 6.24 14.94
N ILE A 9 23.40 5.32 14.54
CA ILE A 9 23.69 4.98 13.15
C ILE A 9 23.79 3.46 12.97
N ASP A 10 22.73 2.85 12.42
CA ASP A 10 22.81 1.46 11.95
C ASP A 10 23.25 1.37 10.47
N THR A 11 23.93 0.28 10.13
CA THR A 11 24.31 -0.07 8.75
C THR A 11 23.35 -1.10 8.13
N LEU A 12 23.07 -0.98 6.84
CA LEU A 12 22.30 -1.97 6.08
C LEU A 12 23.22 -2.99 5.39
N ASN A 13 23.06 -4.29 5.67
CA ASN A 13 23.68 -5.36 4.88
C ASN A 13 22.74 -5.85 3.77
N VAL A 14 22.96 -5.38 2.54
CA VAL A 14 22.23 -5.77 1.33
C VAL A 14 22.99 -6.76 0.44
N GLY A 15 24.00 -7.46 0.98
CA GLY A 15 24.84 -8.40 0.23
C GLY A 15 24.06 -9.53 -0.46
N GLY A 16 24.61 -10.11 -1.52
CA GLY A 16 24.05 -11.30 -2.17
C GLY A 16 22.82 -11.08 -3.07
N GLY A 17 22.67 -9.88 -3.65
CA GLY A 17 21.60 -9.57 -4.59
C GLY A 17 20.27 -9.15 -3.94
N TRP A 18 20.29 -8.86 -2.63
CA TRP A 18 19.15 -8.31 -1.92
C TRP A 18 19.09 -6.78 -2.09
N ARG A 19 17.89 -6.22 -1.95
CA ARG A 19 17.63 -4.78 -1.95
C ARG A 19 16.64 -4.44 -0.85
N ILE A 20 16.63 -3.20 -0.40
CA ILE A 20 15.56 -2.70 0.46
C ILE A 20 14.39 -2.28 -0.42
N VAL A 21 13.20 -2.73 -0.07
CA VAL A 21 11.96 -2.33 -0.76
C VAL A 21 11.12 -1.37 0.07
N GLY A 22 11.33 -1.32 1.38
CA GLY A 22 10.69 -0.35 2.26
C GLY A 22 11.09 -0.52 3.72
N VAL A 23 10.52 0.32 4.57
CA VAL A 23 10.72 0.34 6.03
C VAL A 23 9.34 0.49 6.67
N GLY A 24 9.10 -0.24 7.77
CA GLY A 24 7.84 -0.18 8.51
C GLY A 24 7.84 -1.12 9.72
N ASP A 25 6.86 -0.98 10.60
CA ASP A 25 6.66 -1.90 11.73
C ASP A 25 5.93 -3.17 11.30
N PHE A 26 6.55 -3.96 10.43
CA PHE A 26 6.12 -5.30 10.08
C PHE A 26 6.07 -6.29 11.27
N LEU A 27 6.47 -5.93 12.49
CA LEU A 27 6.42 -6.82 13.65
C LEU A 27 5.24 -6.50 14.59
N GLY A 28 4.61 -5.33 14.46
CA GLY A 28 3.56 -4.83 15.34
C GLY A 28 4.05 -4.53 16.76
N ASN A 29 5.35 -4.22 16.92
CA ASN A 29 5.98 -4.06 18.23
C ASN A 29 6.40 -2.62 18.56
N GLY A 30 5.90 -1.66 17.77
CA GLY A 30 6.22 -0.24 17.82
C GLY A 30 7.58 0.12 17.23
N ARG A 31 8.26 -0.79 16.51
CA ARG A 31 9.59 -0.56 15.95
C ARG A 31 9.62 -0.83 14.46
N GLN A 32 10.16 0.12 13.71
CA GLN A 32 10.32 -0.03 12.29
C GLN A 32 11.56 -0.88 11.97
N GLN A 33 11.47 -1.69 10.92
CA GLN A 33 12.61 -2.39 10.34
C GLN A 33 12.56 -2.33 8.81
N PRO A 34 13.73 -2.45 8.14
CA PRO A 34 13.78 -2.64 6.70
C PRO A 34 13.12 -3.95 6.26
N LEU A 35 12.53 -3.93 5.08
CA LEU A 35 12.06 -5.10 4.36
C LEU A 35 12.99 -5.35 3.18
N TYR A 36 13.59 -6.54 3.16
CA TYR A 36 14.53 -6.96 2.15
C TYR A 36 13.79 -7.72 1.05
N TRP A 37 14.17 -7.50 -0.21
CA TRP A 37 13.71 -8.24 -1.36
C TRP A 37 14.88 -8.88 -2.09
N GLY A 38 14.75 -10.16 -2.43
CA GLY A 38 15.83 -10.98 -2.95
C GLY A 38 15.46 -11.72 -4.23
N SER A 39 16.43 -12.44 -4.76
CA SER A 39 16.26 -13.25 -5.97
C SER A 39 15.09 -14.23 -5.83
N GLY A 40 14.30 -14.38 -6.90
CA GLY A 40 13.12 -15.25 -6.92
C GLY A 40 11.82 -14.62 -6.43
N GLY A 41 11.75 -13.30 -6.22
CA GLY A 41 10.50 -12.62 -5.85
C GLY A 41 10.09 -12.88 -4.41
N THR A 42 11.08 -12.96 -3.51
CA THR A 42 10.85 -13.19 -2.07
C THR A 42 11.24 -11.99 -1.25
N ILE A 43 10.61 -11.85 -0.08
CA ILE A 43 10.94 -10.82 0.91
C ILE A 43 11.33 -11.42 2.25
N LYS A 44 12.07 -10.65 3.05
CA LYS A 44 12.41 -10.93 4.45
C LYS A 44 12.26 -9.69 5.31
N LYS A 45 11.79 -9.86 6.54
CA LYS A 45 11.82 -8.81 7.56
C LYS A 45 13.26 -8.65 8.05
N GLY A 46 13.71 -7.41 8.21
CA GLY A 46 15.02 -7.09 8.72
C GLY A 46 15.15 -7.40 10.20
N THR A 47 16.32 -7.85 10.61
CA THR A 47 16.70 -7.99 12.02
C THR A 47 17.99 -7.21 12.25
N LEU A 48 18.07 -6.50 13.37
CA LEU A 48 19.26 -5.77 13.78
C LEU A 48 20.17 -6.67 14.63
N SER A 49 21.47 -6.68 14.32
CA SER A 49 22.50 -7.34 15.11
C SER A 49 23.77 -6.50 15.09
N ASN A 50 24.24 -6.05 16.26
CA ASN A 50 25.45 -5.24 16.43
C ASN A 50 25.51 -4.05 15.46
N GLY A 51 24.46 -3.21 15.43
CA GLY A 51 24.39 -2.06 14.53
C GLY A 51 24.20 -2.39 13.05
N VAL A 52 24.01 -3.67 12.69
CA VAL A 52 23.85 -4.10 11.29
C VAL A 52 22.50 -4.75 11.06
N TRP A 53 21.69 -4.12 10.22
CA TRP A 53 20.44 -4.68 9.70
C TRP A 53 20.74 -5.72 8.62
N GLN A 54 20.07 -6.86 8.72
CA GLN A 54 20.19 -7.94 7.75
C GLN A 54 18.85 -8.64 7.51
N GLY A 55 18.63 -9.10 6.29
CA GLY A 55 17.51 -9.97 5.95
C GLY A 55 17.75 -11.37 6.51
N SER A 56 17.27 -11.64 7.72
CA SER A 56 17.40 -12.96 8.36
C SER A 56 16.03 -13.63 8.55
N GLY A 57 16.02 -14.91 8.91
CA GLY A 57 14.78 -15.67 9.12
C GLY A 57 14.05 -16.09 7.82
N SER A 58 12.74 -16.30 7.94
CA SER A 58 11.86 -16.84 6.89
C SER A 58 11.76 -15.94 5.67
N SER A 59 11.77 -16.54 4.47
CA SER A 59 11.44 -15.88 3.21
C SER A 59 9.96 -16.03 2.89
N PHE A 60 9.32 -14.97 2.39
CA PHE A 60 7.93 -15.00 1.93
C PHE A 60 7.87 -14.73 0.43
N GLY A 61 7.11 -15.54 -0.31
CA GLY A 61 6.92 -15.41 -1.75
C GLY A 61 6.01 -14.23 -2.11
N ILE A 62 6.50 -13.01 -1.92
CA ILE A 62 5.80 -11.76 -2.18
C ILE A 62 6.67 -10.94 -3.12
N ASN A 63 6.19 -10.76 -4.35
CA ASN A 63 6.95 -10.07 -5.39
C ASN A 63 6.73 -8.56 -5.32
N CYS A 64 7.59 -7.88 -4.56
CA CYS A 64 7.67 -6.44 -4.49
C CYS A 64 8.93 -5.93 -5.22
N PRO A 65 8.87 -5.68 -6.53
CA PRO A 65 10.03 -5.15 -7.24
C PRO A 65 10.37 -3.77 -6.69
N SER A 66 11.67 -3.51 -6.49
CA SER A 66 12.18 -2.22 -5.99
C SER A 66 11.98 -1.05 -6.96
N GLU A 67 11.48 -1.31 -8.17
CA GLU A 67 11.32 -0.32 -9.22
C GLU A 67 9.86 0.13 -9.30
N HIS A 68 9.65 1.41 -8.99
CA HIS A 68 8.41 2.12 -9.24
C HIS A 68 8.09 2.00 -10.75
N TYR A 69 6.84 1.68 -11.09
CA TYR A 69 6.36 1.56 -12.48
C TYR A 69 6.87 0.36 -13.31
N SER A 70 7.41 -0.69 -12.70
CA SER A 70 7.49 -1.97 -13.41
C SER A 70 6.07 -2.51 -13.63
N GLY A 71 5.77 -3.05 -14.83
CA GLY A 71 4.46 -3.61 -15.18
C GLY A 71 4.01 -4.82 -14.33
N ALA A 72 4.75 -5.13 -13.27
CA ALA A 72 4.41 -6.07 -12.22
C ALA A 72 3.53 -5.43 -11.12
N GLY A 73 3.52 -4.10 -10.96
CA GLY A 73 2.77 -3.40 -9.91
C GLY A 73 3.65 -2.90 -8.76
N THR A 74 3.16 -1.92 -8.02
CA THR A 74 3.88 -1.24 -6.93
C THR A 74 3.41 -1.78 -5.57
N CYS A 75 4.37 -2.07 -4.67
CA CYS A 75 4.06 -2.38 -3.28
C CYS A 75 4.05 -1.10 -2.45
N VAL A 76 3.09 -1.02 -1.53
CA VAL A 76 2.96 0.01 -0.50
C VAL A 76 2.89 -0.70 0.85
N PHE A 77 3.48 -0.09 1.87
CA PHE A 77 3.52 -0.62 3.23
C PHE A 77 2.72 0.29 4.14
N ALA A 78 1.70 -0.26 4.78
CA ALA A 78 0.82 0.49 5.67
C ALA A 78 0.02 -0.48 6.56
N ASP A 79 -0.40 -0.05 7.74
CA ASP A 79 -1.29 -0.82 8.61
C ASP A 79 -2.70 -0.78 8.04
N VAL A 80 -3.11 -1.83 7.33
CA VAL A 80 -4.37 -1.87 6.59
C VAL A 80 -5.52 -2.31 7.49
N ASN A 81 -5.25 -3.19 8.46
CA ASN A 81 -6.27 -3.77 9.32
C ASN A 81 -6.38 -3.11 10.71
N GLY A 82 -5.51 -2.14 11.01
CA GLY A 82 -5.49 -1.36 12.25
C GLY A 82 -4.92 -2.13 13.44
N ASP A 83 -4.07 -3.13 13.21
CA ASP A 83 -3.50 -3.96 14.27
C ASP A 83 -2.13 -3.46 14.79
N GLY A 84 -1.64 -2.35 14.23
CA GLY A 84 -0.37 -1.73 14.57
C GLY A 84 0.81 -2.29 13.78
N ALA A 85 0.63 -3.35 12.98
CA ALA A 85 1.67 -3.86 12.10
C ALA A 85 1.52 -3.31 10.68
N ALA A 86 2.64 -2.94 10.06
CA ALA A 86 2.66 -2.59 8.65
C ALA A 86 2.41 -3.84 7.80
N ASP A 87 1.39 -3.76 6.94
CA ASP A 87 1.03 -4.77 5.95
C ASP A 87 1.65 -4.47 4.58
N ILE A 88 1.39 -5.34 3.61
CA ILE A 88 1.81 -5.14 2.23
C ILE A 88 0.58 -5.12 1.32
N PHE A 89 0.41 -4.02 0.61
CA PHE A 89 -0.55 -3.91 -0.48
C PHE A 89 0.21 -3.79 -1.81
N ARG A 90 -0.17 -4.57 -2.82
CA ARG A 90 0.41 -4.49 -4.16
C ARG A 90 -0.69 -4.26 -5.18
N TYR A 91 -0.51 -3.24 -6.01
CA TYR A 91 -1.44 -2.92 -7.07
C TYR A 91 -0.76 -2.80 -8.43
N ASN A 92 -1.37 -3.42 -9.43
CA ASN A 92 -0.97 -3.33 -10.83
C ASN A 92 -2.18 -2.95 -11.68
N GLY A 93 -2.29 -1.68 -12.06
CA GLY A 93 -3.38 -1.19 -12.90
C GLY A 93 -3.31 -1.65 -14.37
N ILE A 94 -2.16 -2.15 -14.85
CA ILE A 94 -2.02 -2.64 -16.24
C ILE A 94 -2.66 -4.01 -16.40
N ASN A 95 -2.28 -4.96 -15.54
CA ASN A 95 -2.82 -6.33 -15.57
C ASN A 95 -4.00 -6.52 -14.60
N VAL A 96 -4.43 -5.45 -13.94
CA VAL A 96 -5.52 -5.42 -12.93
C VAL A 96 -5.34 -6.51 -11.87
N THR A 97 -4.10 -6.64 -11.37
CA THR A 97 -3.78 -7.60 -10.29
C THR A 97 -3.57 -6.85 -8.98
N THR A 98 -4.15 -7.40 -7.92
CA THR A 98 -4.06 -6.85 -6.57
C THR A 98 -3.65 -7.96 -5.61
N GLY A 99 -2.81 -7.64 -4.64
CA GLY A 99 -2.48 -8.53 -3.54
C GLY A 99 -2.45 -7.78 -2.22
N LEU A 100 -3.00 -8.39 -1.18
CA LEU A 100 -2.93 -7.92 0.19
C LEU A 100 -2.30 -9.01 1.05
N TRP A 101 -1.29 -8.64 1.83
CA TRP A 101 -0.63 -9.52 2.78
C TRP A 101 -0.60 -8.85 4.13
N LEU A 102 -1.44 -9.32 5.05
CA LEU A 102 -1.45 -8.84 6.42
C LEU A 102 -0.26 -9.40 7.17
N SER A 103 0.48 -8.55 7.85
CA SER A 103 1.56 -8.96 8.72
C SER A 103 1.01 -9.69 9.94
N THR A 104 1.68 -10.78 10.34
CA THR A 104 1.32 -11.53 11.56
C THR A 104 2.42 -11.46 12.61
N GLY A 105 3.27 -10.45 12.53
CA GLY A 105 4.52 -10.35 13.29
C GLY A 105 5.60 -11.28 12.72
N ILE A 106 5.42 -12.59 12.81
CA ILE A 106 6.42 -13.57 12.31
C ILE A 106 6.25 -13.94 10.83
N GLY A 107 5.13 -13.57 10.21
CA GLY A 107 4.84 -13.93 8.82
C GLY A 107 3.90 -12.95 8.14
N PHE A 108 3.26 -13.45 7.08
CA PHE A 108 2.25 -12.75 6.30
C PHE A 108 1.10 -13.69 5.95
N LYS A 109 -0.14 -13.22 6.08
CA LYS A 109 -1.35 -13.90 5.63
C LYS A 109 -1.85 -13.21 4.36
N ARG A 110 -1.91 -13.95 3.25
CA ARG A 110 -2.44 -13.45 1.98
C ARG A 110 -3.96 -13.40 1.99
N TYR A 111 -4.50 -12.32 1.45
CA TYR A 111 -5.91 -12.15 1.12
C TYR A 111 -6.05 -11.90 -0.37
N ASP A 112 -6.91 -12.68 -1.02
CA ASP A 112 -7.20 -12.52 -2.44
C ASP A 112 -8.32 -11.50 -2.62
N ILE A 113 -8.07 -10.51 -3.46
CA ILE A 113 -9.05 -9.50 -3.87
C ILE A 113 -9.45 -9.84 -5.31
N SER A 114 -10.68 -10.30 -5.49
CA SER A 114 -11.16 -10.97 -6.71
C SER A 114 -11.08 -10.10 -7.97
N SER A 115 -11.24 -8.78 -7.85
CA SER A 115 -10.75 -7.81 -8.84
C SER A 115 -10.87 -6.39 -8.31
N MET A 116 -9.87 -5.55 -8.58
CA MET A 116 -9.89 -4.13 -8.24
C MET A 116 -9.56 -3.32 -9.49
N SER A 117 -10.59 -2.88 -10.19
CA SER A 117 -10.45 -2.19 -11.49
C SER A 117 -9.99 -0.74 -11.30
N GLY A 118 -9.08 -0.29 -12.15
CA GLY A 118 -8.51 1.06 -12.10
C GLY A 118 -7.12 1.09 -12.73
N THR A 119 -6.59 2.29 -12.93
CA THR A 119 -5.22 2.46 -13.44
C THR A 119 -4.24 2.86 -12.33
N THR A 120 -4.75 3.42 -11.23
CA THR A 120 -4.01 3.85 -10.04
C THR A 120 -4.80 3.47 -8.79
N ALA A 121 -4.09 3.25 -7.68
CA ALA A 121 -4.66 3.00 -6.37
C ALA A 121 -3.99 3.89 -5.32
N VAL A 122 -4.78 4.36 -4.35
CA VAL A 122 -4.32 5.10 -3.16
C VAL A 122 -4.87 4.39 -1.93
N LEU A 123 -4.06 4.30 -0.87
CA LEU A 123 -4.50 3.81 0.44
C LEU A 123 -4.83 4.97 1.36
N ARG A 124 -5.99 4.94 2.01
CA ARG A 124 -6.43 5.96 2.97
C ARG A 124 -7.58 5.41 3.81
N ASP A 125 -7.58 5.71 5.11
CA ASP A 125 -8.77 5.51 5.96
C ASP A 125 -9.84 6.51 5.50
N PHE A 126 -10.82 5.99 4.78
CA PHE A 126 -11.76 6.78 4.02
C PHE A 126 -13.05 6.99 4.81
N ASP A 127 -13.51 5.96 5.52
CA ASP A 127 -14.71 6.02 6.37
C ASP A 127 -14.42 6.35 7.85
N ASN A 128 -13.15 6.62 8.19
CA ASN A 128 -12.66 6.92 9.53
C ASN A 128 -12.88 5.78 10.53
N ASP A 129 -12.89 4.51 10.08
CA ASP A 129 -13.02 3.35 10.96
C ASP A 129 -11.68 2.89 11.60
N GLY A 130 -10.58 3.58 11.25
CA GLY A 130 -9.22 3.28 11.72
C GLY A 130 -8.48 2.28 10.85
N ARG A 131 -9.04 1.86 9.72
CA ARG A 131 -8.41 0.96 8.73
C ARG A 131 -8.25 1.67 7.40
N LEU A 132 -7.28 1.21 6.60
CA LEU A 132 -7.05 1.82 5.29
C LEU A 132 -7.96 1.20 4.24
N ASP A 133 -8.66 2.04 3.50
CA ASP A 133 -9.39 1.68 2.30
C ASP A 133 -8.53 1.89 1.04
N VAL A 134 -8.95 1.32 -0.08
CA VAL A 134 -8.33 1.56 -1.39
C VAL A 134 -9.24 2.38 -2.27
N ILE A 135 -8.72 3.47 -2.80
CA ILE A 135 -9.39 4.29 -3.81
C ILE A 135 -8.73 4.01 -5.15
N THR A 136 -9.51 3.57 -6.14
CA THR A 136 -9.05 3.46 -7.53
C THR A 136 -9.82 4.39 -8.45
N ILE A 137 -9.15 4.79 -9.53
CA ILE A 137 -9.75 5.61 -10.58
C ILE A 137 -9.61 4.87 -11.91
N GLY A 138 -10.76 4.50 -12.49
CA GLY A 138 -10.88 4.01 -13.86
C GLY A 138 -11.26 5.14 -14.81
N GLY A 139 -10.98 4.98 -16.11
CA GLY A 139 -11.37 5.95 -17.13
C GLY A 139 -10.41 5.96 -18.32
N THR A 140 -10.90 6.49 -19.45
CA THR A 140 -10.07 6.75 -20.63
C THR A 140 -9.17 7.94 -20.34
N LEU A 141 -7.87 7.82 -20.63
CA LEU A 141 -6.97 8.96 -20.68
C LEU A 141 -7.40 9.83 -21.86
N THR A 142 -8.16 10.89 -21.60
CA THR A 142 -8.58 11.83 -22.64
C THR A 142 -7.51 12.90 -22.88
N SER A 143 -6.74 13.25 -21.84
CA SER A 143 -5.45 13.97 -21.91
C SER A 143 -4.74 13.85 -20.55
N LEU A 144 -3.41 13.85 -20.49
CA LEU A 144 -2.70 13.80 -19.20
C LEU A 144 -2.80 15.16 -18.48
N PRO A 145 -3.01 15.22 -17.15
CA PRO A 145 -3.44 14.17 -16.20
C PRO A 145 -4.97 14.12 -15.93
N ASP A 146 -5.82 14.61 -16.84
CA ASP A 146 -7.28 14.58 -16.67
C ASP A 146 -7.87 13.18 -16.87
N ARG A 147 -8.81 12.81 -15.99
CA ARG A 147 -9.56 11.55 -16.10
C ARG A 147 -11.05 11.80 -16.01
N THR A 148 -11.80 11.18 -16.94
CA THR A 148 -13.25 10.99 -16.85
C THR A 148 -13.52 9.52 -16.62
N GLY A 149 -14.03 9.14 -15.46
CA GLY A 149 -14.44 7.77 -15.23
C GLY A 149 -14.84 7.48 -13.79
N ALA A 150 -15.09 6.21 -13.54
CA ALA A 150 -15.56 5.73 -12.25
C ALA A 150 -14.44 5.77 -11.21
N VAL A 151 -14.72 6.46 -10.11
CA VAL A 151 -13.95 6.33 -8.86
C VAL A 151 -14.60 5.22 -8.04
N ARG A 152 -13.76 4.35 -7.49
CA ARG A 152 -14.18 3.19 -6.71
C ARG A 152 -13.44 3.21 -5.38
N VAL A 153 -14.19 3.01 -4.31
CA VAL A 153 -13.64 2.85 -2.96
C VAL A 153 -13.89 1.41 -2.54
N PHE A 154 -12.83 0.73 -2.14
CA PHE A 154 -12.85 -0.63 -1.66
C PHE A 154 -12.47 -0.60 -0.19
N SER A 155 -13.40 -0.92 0.69
CA SER A 155 -13.04 -1.05 2.10
C SER A 155 -12.24 -2.32 2.31
N LEU A 156 -11.02 -2.22 2.85
CA LEU A 156 -10.16 -3.37 3.07
C LEU A 156 -10.50 -4.06 4.41
N GLN A 157 -11.74 -4.53 4.55
CA GLN A 157 -12.20 -5.30 5.71
C GLN A 157 -11.83 -6.79 5.57
N PRO A 158 -10.79 -7.30 6.26
CA PRO A 158 -10.32 -8.68 6.09
C PRO A 158 -11.23 -9.71 6.77
N SER A 159 -12.36 -9.28 7.34
CA SER A 159 -13.42 -10.11 7.94
C SER A 159 -14.46 -10.60 6.93
N SER A 160 -14.52 -9.99 5.73
CA SER A 160 -15.42 -10.36 4.64
C SER A 160 -14.65 -10.91 3.44
N THR A 161 -15.12 -12.01 2.87
CA THR A 161 -14.57 -12.58 1.62
C THR A 161 -15.09 -11.88 0.35
N ALA A 162 -15.98 -10.88 0.50
CA ALA A 162 -16.58 -10.14 -0.60
C ALA A 162 -16.25 -8.65 -0.46
N TYR A 163 -15.32 -8.18 -1.31
CA TYR A 163 -15.03 -6.77 -1.50
C TYR A 163 -15.96 -6.21 -2.58
N ALA A 164 -17.12 -5.67 -2.19
CA ALA A 164 -17.97 -4.90 -3.08
C ALA A 164 -17.60 -3.41 -2.95
N PRO A 165 -17.01 -2.77 -3.98
CA PRO A 165 -16.67 -1.36 -3.89
C PRO A 165 -17.93 -0.49 -3.89
N VAL A 166 -17.87 0.62 -3.17
CA VAL A 166 -18.74 1.77 -3.43
C VAL A 166 -18.19 2.49 -4.66
N GLN A 167 -19.05 2.81 -5.63
CA GLN A 167 -18.66 3.45 -6.89
C GLN A 167 -19.51 4.67 -7.18
N PHE A 168 -18.86 5.75 -7.61
CA PHE A 168 -19.49 6.91 -8.23
C PHE A 168 -18.71 7.31 -9.50
N THR A 169 -19.37 8.06 -10.38
CA THR A 169 -18.75 8.53 -11.63
C THR A 169 -18.51 10.02 -11.52
N LEU A 170 -17.28 10.44 -11.81
CA LEU A 170 -16.96 11.87 -11.82
C LEU A 170 -17.79 12.58 -12.90
N PRO A 171 -18.52 13.65 -12.57
CA PRO A 171 -19.42 14.32 -13.50
C PRO A 171 -18.69 15.10 -14.61
N VAL A 172 -17.40 15.41 -14.40
CA VAL A 172 -16.53 16.12 -15.33
C VAL A 172 -15.13 15.50 -15.34
N ALA A 173 -14.36 15.79 -16.39
CA ALA A 173 -12.94 15.47 -16.41
C ALA A 173 -12.22 16.28 -15.35
N MET A 174 -11.41 15.62 -14.52
CA MET A 174 -10.58 16.32 -13.54
C MET A 174 -9.26 15.60 -13.34
N HIS A 175 -8.27 16.37 -12.89
CA HIS A 175 -7.17 15.81 -12.12
C HIS A 175 -7.77 15.51 -10.75
N ALA A 176 -8.20 14.28 -10.51
CA ALA A 176 -8.39 13.85 -9.12
C ALA A 176 -7.00 13.95 -8.49
N GLY A 177 -6.77 15.03 -7.75
CA GLY A 177 -5.49 15.29 -7.13
C GLY A 177 -5.13 14.17 -6.16
N THR A 178 -3.90 14.19 -5.66
CA THR A 178 -3.50 13.34 -4.52
C THR A 178 -4.25 13.68 -3.23
N LEU A 179 -5.13 14.69 -3.24
CA LEU A 179 -5.90 15.18 -2.11
C LEU A 179 -7.37 14.80 -2.27
N SER A 180 -7.77 13.75 -1.54
CA SER A 180 -9.16 13.38 -1.30
C SER A 180 -9.49 13.50 0.19
N GLY A 181 -10.76 13.72 0.50
CA GLY A 181 -11.27 14.01 1.84
C GLY A 181 -12.75 13.67 1.96
N ASP A 182 -13.28 13.71 3.18
CA ASP A 182 -14.71 13.91 3.42
C ASP A 182 -14.84 15.35 3.92
N PHE A 183 -14.97 16.31 3.01
CA PHE A 183 -15.01 17.73 3.33
C PHE A 183 -16.42 18.21 3.70
N ASN A 184 -17.46 17.44 3.37
CA ASN A 184 -18.86 17.76 3.67
C ASN A 184 -19.47 16.94 4.84
N GLY A 185 -18.80 15.87 5.28
CA GLY A 185 -19.20 15.01 6.40
C GLY A 185 -20.22 13.92 6.04
N ASP A 186 -20.34 13.51 4.78
CA ASP A 186 -21.33 12.53 4.32
C ASP A 186 -20.82 11.08 4.28
N GLY A 187 -19.53 10.86 4.56
CA GLY A 187 -18.89 9.56 4.53
C GLY A 187 -18.59 9.03 3.12
N LEU A 188 -18.69 9.86 2.08
CA LEU A 188 -18.30 9.56 0.70
C LEU A 188 -17.11 10.45 0.26
N PRO A 189 -16.31 10.03 -0.74
CA PRO A 189 -15.11 10.77 -1.11
C PRO A 189 -15.40 12.04 -1.90
N ASP A 190 -14.90 13.13 -1.36
CA ASP A 190 -14.72 14.39 -2.05
C ASP A 190 -13.32 14.46 -2.69
N PHE A 191 -13.25 15.08 -3.87
CA PHE A 191 -12.01 15.27 -4.62
C PHE A 191 -11.75 16.73 -4.86
N THR A 192 -10.48 17.10 -4.84
CA THR A 192 -10.07 18.46 -5.19
C THR A 192 -9.07 18.44 -6.35
N LYS A 193 -9.19 19.45 -7.20
CA LYS A 193 -8.12 20.02 -8.03
C LYS A 193 -7.88 21.43 -7.48
N TYR A 194 -6.66 21.93 -7.54
CA TYR A 194 -6.23 23.20 -6.91
C TYR A 194 -7.23 24.38 -6.94
N ASP A 195 -8.08 24.47 -7.96
CA ASP A 195 -9.10 25.50 -8.21
C ASP A 195 -10.57 25.04 -8.06
N HIS A 196 -10.85 23.74 -7.91
CA HIS A 196 -12.20 23.17 -7.86
C HIS A 196 -12.31 21.97 -6.90
N MET A 197 -13.38 21.92 -6.11
CA MET A 197 -13.75 20.76 -5.29
C MET A 197 -15.00 20.10 -5.86
N LEU A 198 -15.04 18.78 -5.86
CA LEU A 198 -16.26 18.03 -6.07
C LEU A 198 -16.62 17.33 -4.78
N ILE A 199 -17.86 17.58 -4.42
CA ILE A 199 -18.52 17.03 -3.27
C ILE A 199 -19.33 15.83 -3.77
N SER A 200 -19.18 14.68 -3.12
CA SER A 200 -19.91 13.45 -3.49
C SER A 200 -21.42 13.53 -3.29
#